data_AF-A0A8J7XYD6-F1
#
_entry.id   AF-A0A8J7XYD6-F1
#
_cell.length_a   1.000
_cell.length_b   1.000
_cell.length_c   1.000
_cell.angle_alpha   90.00
_cell.angle_beta   90.00
_cell.angle_gamma   90.00
#
_symmetry.space_group_name_H-M   'P 1'
#
loop_
_entity.id
_entity.type
_entity.pdbx_description
1 polymer ?
#
loop_
_entity_poly.entity_id
_entity_poly.type
_entity_poly.pdbx_seq_one_letter_code
_entity_poly.pdbx_strand_id
1 'polypeptide(L)'
;MIKSLSLKPRHFLVSIFWFYVFRSLFTVGFGFLSRAVTHDTLITGFSFSVSVETGILLVLFALIPMVVGMGIFYRSVKYVPIVHAGVIMMMEAISGVIYGYLVLGEAINTFTIFGGVLILLASALTILEKRSD
;
A
#
# COMPACT_ATOMS: atom_id res chain seq x y z
N MET A 1 17.09 23.55 7.57
CA MET A 1 16.20 24.44 6.77
C MET A 1 15.42 23.59 5.77
N ILE A 2 14.22 23.12 6.13
CA ILE A 2 13.40 22.30 5.22
C ILE A 2 12.91 23.23 4.12
N LYS A 3 13.55 23.22 2.94
CA LYS A 3 12.97 23.79 1.72
C LYS A 3 11.58 23.19 1.61
N SER A 4 10.54 24.02 1.75
CA SER A 4 9.18 23.58 1.52
C SER A 4 9.16 22.94 0.14
N LEU A 5 9.02 21.61 0.08
CA LEU A 5 8.80 20.94 -1.18
C LEU A 5 7.41 21.38 -1.61
N SER A 6 7.36 22.47 -2.37
CA SER A 6 6.22 22.83 -3.20
C SER A 6 6.14 21.72 -4.26
N LEU A 7 5.59 20.56 -3.86
CA LEU A 7 5.24 19.48 -4.77
C LEU A 7 4.24 20.07 -5.76
N LYS A 8 4.74 20.43 -6.94
CA LYS A 8 3.91 20.91 -8.04
C LYS A 8 2.85 19.83 -8.29
N PRO A 9 1.55 20.17 -8.35
CA PRO A 9 0.47 19.20 -8.51
C PRO A 9 0.71 18.20 -9.64
N ARG A 10 1.36 18.66 -10.73
CA ARG A 10 1.76 17.83 -11.87
C ARG A 10 2.73 16.71 -11.53
N HIS A 11 3.74 16.95 -10.70
CA HIS A 11 4.70 15.90 -10.32
C HIS A 11 4.05 14.85 -9.43
N PHE A 12 3.19 15.27 -8.51
CA PHE A 12 2.45 14.36 -7.64
C PHE A 12 1.48 13.47 -8.44
N LEU A 13 0.71 14.04 -9.36
CA LEU A 13 -0.18 13.28 -10.25
C LEU A 13 0.58 12.25 -11.08
N VAL A 14 1.75 12.63 -11.63
CA VAL A 14 2.61 11.72 -12.39
C VAL A 14 3.16 10.61 -11.49
N SER A 15 3.61 10.93 -10.28
CA SER A 15 4.10 9.93 -9.32
C SER A 15 3.01 8.96 -8.88
N ILE A 16 1.79 9.44 -8.60
CA ILE A 16 0.64 8.59 -8.29
C ILE A 16 0.28 7.70 -9.46
N PHE A 17 0.19 8.29 -10.66
CA PHE A 17 -0.13 7.54 -11.87
C PHE A 17 0.84 6.39 -12.06
N TRP A 18 2.14 6.66 -12.01
CA TRP A 18 3.16 5.62 -12.11
C TRP A 18 3.11 4.63 -10.95
N PHE A 19 2.85 5.09 -9.72
CA PHE A 19 2.68 4.20 -8.57
C PHE A 19 1.56 3.18 -8.80
N TYR A 20 0.39 3.60 -9.28
CA TYR A 20 -0.71 2.69 -9.57
C TYR A 20 -0.42 1.79 -10.78
N VAL A 21 0.20 2.32 -11.83
CA VAL A 21 0.64 1.51 -12.97
C VAL A 21 1.60 0.40 -12.53
N PHE A 22 2.64 0.75 -11.78
CA PHE A 22 3.59 -0.24 -11.26
C PHE A 22 2.93 -1.19 -10.28
N ARG A 23 2.11 -0.69 -9.34
CA ARG A 23 1.37 -1.54 -8.39
C ARG A 23 0.51 -2.56 -9.14
N SER A 24 -0.27 -2.15 -10.12
CA SER A 24 -1.09 -3.06 -10.93
C SER A 24 -0.25 -4.06 -11.72
N LEU A 25 0.82 -3.61 -12.39
CA LEU A 25 1.73 -4.50 -13.13
C LEU A 25 2.37 -5.55 -12.23
N PHE A 26 2.87 -5.14 -11.07
CA PHE A 26 3.48 -6.05 -10.11
C PHE A 26 2.45 -6.95 -9.44
N THR A 27 1.29 -6.46 -9.01
CA THR A 27 0.25 -7.29 -8.41
C THR A 27 -0.25 -8.36 -9.38
N VAL A 28 -0.50 -7.99 -10.64
CA VAL A 28 -0.92 -8.94 -11.67
C VAL A 28 0.22 -9.93 -11.99
N GLY A 29 1.44 -9.44 -12.22
CA GLY A 29 2.60 -10.27 -12.52
C GLY A 29 2.95 -11.25 -11.39
N PHE A 30 2.98 -10.79 -10.14
CA PHE A 30 3.19 -11.64 -8.96
C PHE A 30 2.01 -12.57 -8.71
N GLY A 31 0.78 -12.18 -9.05
CA GLY A 31 -0.37 -13.09 -9.00
C GLY A 31 -0.20 -14.30 -9.92
N PHE A 32 0.24 -14.06 -11.16
CA PHE A 32 0.56 -15.15 -12.09
C PHE A 32 1.76 -15.99 -11.65
N LEU A 33 2.83 -15.36 -11.15
CA LEU A 33 4.00 -16.07 -10.63
C LEU A 33 3.64 -16.93 -9.41
N SER A 34 2.87 -16.38 -8.48
CA SER A 34 2.39 -17.08 -7.29
C SER A 34 1.59 -18.32 -7.68
N ARG A 35 0.67 -18.20 -8.64
CA ARG A 35 -0.08 -19.34 -9.19
C ARG A 35 0.84 -20.42 -9.76
N ALA A 36 1.89 -20.04 -10.49
CA ALA A 36 2.84 -20.98 -11.07
C ALA A 36 3.64 -21.75 -10.00
N VAL A 37 3.87 -21.14 -8.83
CA VAL A 37 4.67 -21.73 -7.75
C VAL A 37 3.82 -22.50 -6.73
N THR A 38 2.66 -21.96 -6.33
CA THR A 38 1.84 -22.50 -5.23
C THR A 38 0.60 -23.26 -5.70
N HIS A 39 0.30 -23.26 -7.01
CA HIS A 39 -0.92 -23.83 -7.60
C HIS A 39 -2.23 -23.22 -7.06
N ASP A 40 -2.14 -22.15 -6.27
CA ASP A 40 -3.29 -21.51 -5.65
C ASP A 40 -3.95 -20.52 -6.62
N THR A 41 -5.28 -20.56 -6.71
CA THR A 41 -6.05 -19.84 -7.75
C THR A 41 -6.60 -18.49 -7.30
N LEU A 42 -6.55 -18.22 -5.99
CA LEU A 42 -7.20 -17.06 -5.36
C LEU A 42 -6.70 -15.70 -5.89
N ILE A 43 -5.47 -15.62 -6.41
CA ILE A 43 -4.86 -14.35 -6.86
C ILE A 43 -5.12 -14.06 -8.35
N THR A 44 -5.72 -14.99 -9.11
CA THR A 44 -5.88 -14.86 -10.58
C THR A 44 -7.33 -14.90 -11.07
N GLY A 45 -8.30 -15.05 -10.17
CA GLY A 45 -9.72 -15.07 -10.53
C GLY A 45 -10.21 -13.67 -10.88
N PHE A 46 -10.35 -13.37 -12.17
CA PHE A 46 -10.99 -12.14 -12.65
C PHE A 46 -12.40 -12.47 -13.16
N SER A 47 -13.43 -11.90 -12.53
CA SER A 47 -14.82 -12.02 -12.98
C SER A 47 -15.40 -10.65 -13.29
N PHE A 48 -16.04 -10.54 -14.45
CA PHE A 48 -16.80 -9.34 -14.83
C PHE A 48 -18.28 -9.41 -14.42
N SER A 49 -18.74 -10.56 -13.90
CA SER A 49 -20.13 -10.70 -13.43
C SER A 49 -20.24 -10.23 -11.97
N VAL A 50 -20.30 -8.92 -11.77
CA VAL A 50 -20.50 -8.32 -10.45
C VAL A 50 -21.93 -7.78 -10.38
N SER A 51 -22.65 -8.07 -9.29
CA SER A 51 -23.99 -7.49 -9.08
C SER A 51 -23.89 -5.97 -8.90
N VAL A 52 -24.98 -5.24 -9.20
CA VAL A 52 -25.02 -3.77 -9.04
C VAL A 52 -24.72 -3.35 -7.60
N GLU A 53 -25.25 -4.08 -6.63
CA GLU A 53 -25.01 -3.84 -5.19
C GLU A 53 -23.53 -3.98 -4.84
N THR A 54 -22.88 -5.09 -5.26
CA THR A 54 -21.44 -5.28 -5.05
C THR A 54 -20.63 -4.21 -5.78
N GLY A 55 -21.06 -3.79 -6.97
CA GLY A 55 -20.44 -2.68 -7.70
C GLY A 55 -20.47 -1.37 -6.92
N ILE A 56 -21.61 -1.01 -6.33
CA ILE A 56 -21.73 0.19 -5.48
C ILE A 56 -20.82 0.08 -4.26
N LEU A 57 -20.81 -1.06 -3.58
CA LEU A 57 -19.94 -1.29 -2.43
C LEU A 57 -18.46 -1.14 -2.81
N LEU A 58 -18.02 -1.74 -3.92
CA LEU A 58 -16.65 -1.61 -4.42
C LEU A 58 -16.29 -0.15 -4.73
N VAL A 59 -17.21 0.62 -5.32
CA VAL A 59 -17.00 2.05 -5.59
C VAL A 59 -16.85 2.83 -4.29
N LEU A 60 -17.69 2.58 -3.28
CA LEU A 60 -17.59 3.24 -1.97
C LEU A 60 -16.32 2.84 -1.21
N PHE A 61 -16.00 1.55 -1.20
CA PHE A 61 -14.78 1.00 -0.63
C PHE A 61 -13.53 1.50 -1.35
N ALA A 62 -13.61 1.85 -2.64
CA ALA A 62 -12.51 2.50 -3.32
C ALA A 62 -12.44 3.99 -2.97
N LEU A 63 -13.54 4.74 -3.13
CA LEU A 63 -13.57 6.20 -3.00
C LEU A 63 -13.23 6.69 -1.61
N ILE A 64 -13.83 6.12 -0.57
CA ILE A 64 -13.71 6.65 0.79
C ILE A 64 -12.26 6.55 1.30
N PRO A 65 -11.63 5.35 1.36
CA PRO A 65 -10.25 5.25 1.83
C PRO A 65 -9.26 5.87 0.84
N MET A 66 -9.56 5.92 -0.46
CA MET A 66 -8.69 6.58 -1.43
C MET A 66 -8.67 8.11 -1.21
N VAL A 67 -9.83 8.76 -1.11
CA VAL A 67 -9.91 10.22 -0.95
C VAL A 67 -9.33 10.62 0.41
N VAL A 68 -9.72 9.92 1.47
CA VAL A 68 -9.24 10.23 2.82
C VAL A 68 -7.75 9.90 2.95
N GLY A 69 -7.35 8.68 2.57
CA GLY A 69 -5.97 8.20 2.67
C GLY A 69 -5.01 9.04 1.82
N MET A 70 -5.33 9.28 0.55
CA MET A 70 -4.49 10.09 -0.32
C MET A 70 -4.50 11.57 0.08
N GLY A 71 -5.62 12.08 0.60
CA GLY A 71 -5.71 13.45 1.12
C GLY A 71 -4.78 13.67 2.32
N ILE A 72 -4.79 12.73 3.28
CA ILE A 72 -3.89 12.74 4.43
C ILE A 72 -2.44 12.56 3.96
N PHE A 73 -2.17 11.58 3.10
CA PHE A 73 -0.83 11.31 2.58
C PHE A 73 -0.24 12.54 1.86
N TYR A 74 -1.03 13.21 1.02
CA TYR A 74 -0.61 14.43 0.31
C TYR A 74 -0.26 15.58 1.28
N ARG A 75 -0.99 15.69 2.39
CA ARG A 75 -0.65 16.68 3.42
C ARG A 75 0.64 16.29 4.14
N SER A 76 0.79 15.02 4.52
CA SER A 76 1.94 14.52 5.28
C SER A 76 3.26 14.55 4.49
N VAL A 77 3.24 14.22 3.19
CA VAL A 77 4.45 14.16 2.35
C VAL A 77 5.11 15.53 2.14
N LYS A 78 4.40 16.63 2.42
CA LYS A 78 4.99 18.00 2.42
C LYS A 78 5.98 18.22 3.56
N TYR A 79 5.88 17.43 4.62
CA TYR A 79 6.68 17.55 5.84
C TYR A 79 7.75 16.47 5.97
N VAL A 80 7.78 15.51 5.05
CA VAL A 80 8.64 14.33 5.12
C VAL A 80 9.40 14.16 3.80
N PRO A 81 10.74 13.98 3.82
CA PRO A 81 11.50 13.61 2.63
C PRO A 81 10.91 12.39 1.92
N ILE A 82 10.91 12.41 0.59
CA ILE A 82 10.24 11.40 -0.23
C ILE A 82 10.73 9.98 0.03
N VAL A 83 12.02 9.82 0.37
CA VAL A 83 12.62 8.53 0.72
C VAL A 83 11.97 7.94 1.98
N HIS A 84 11.78 8.74 3.03
CA HIS A 84 11.09 8.28 4.24
C HIS A 84 9.59 8.07 4.01
N ALA A 85 8.96 8.85 3.14
CA ALA A 85 7.56 8.63 2.78
C ALA A 85 7.35 7.25 2.13
N GLY A 86 8.29 6.80 1.30
CA GLY A 86 8.30 5.44 0.73
C GLY A 86 8.33 4.35 1.80
N VAL A 87 9.17 4.52 2.81
CA VAL A 87 9.27 3.57 3.93
C VAL A 87 8.00 3.58 4.79
N ILE A 88 7.42 4.76 5.06
CA ILE A 88 6.14 4.87 5.77
C ILE A 88 5.01 4.18 4.99
N MET A 89 5.00 4.24 3.65
CA MET A 89 3.99 3.52 2.85
C MET A 89 4.05 2.01 3.02
N MET A 90 5.20 1.43 3.41
CA MET A 90 5.28 -0.01 3.71
C MET A 90 4.42 -0.41 4.92
N MET A 91 4.02 0.54 5.77
CA MET A 91 3.05 0.31 6.84
C MET A 91 1.68 -0.10 6.31
N GLU A 92 1.33 0.20 5.05
CA GLU A 92 0.09 -0.30 4.42
C GLU A 92 0.04 -1.83 4.43
N ALA A 93 1.16 -2.50 4.13
CA ALA A 93 1.24 -3.96 4.12
C ALA A 93 0.98 -4.56 5.52
N ILE A 94 1.57 -3.96 6.55
CA ILE A 94 1.36 -4.37 7.94
C ILE A 94 -0.08 -4.13 8.38
N SER A 95 -0.62 -2.95 8.03
CA SER A 95 -2.01 -2.59 8.34
C SER A 95 -3.00 -3.56 7.70
N GLY A 96 -2.71 -4.03 6.48
CA GLY A 96 -3.50 -5.04 5.79
C GLY A 96 -3.51 -6.39 6.52
N VAL A 97 -2.35 -6.85 7.01
CA VAL A 97 -2.25 -8.09 7.81
C VAL A 97 -3.04 -7.97 9.12
N ILE A 98 -2.90 -6.83 9.83
CA ILE A 98 -3.62 -6.56 11.06
C ILE A 98 -5.13 -6.53 10.80
N TYR A 99 -5.56 -5.89 9.72
CA TYR A 99 -6.95 -5.85 9.30
C TYR A 99 -7.51 -7.25 9.00
N GLY A 100 -6.78 -8.06 8.22
CA GLY A 100 -7.18 -9.44 7.91
C GLY A 100 -7.37 -10.29 9.17
N TYR A 101 -6.46 -10.15 10.14
CA TYR A 101 -6.58 -10.86 11.42
C TYR A 101 -7.74 -10.37 12.28
N LEU A 102 -7.86 -9.05 12.51
CA LEU A 102 -8.82 -8.50 13.45
C LEU A 102 -10.24 -8.43 12.90
N VAL A 103 -10.41 -8.13 11.61
CA VAL A 103 -11.71 -7.86 10.98
C VAL A 103 -12.21 -9.07 10.20
N LEU A 104 -11.32 -9.75 9.47
CA LEU A 104 -11.70 -10.91 8.65
C LEU A 104 -11.53 -12.24 9.40
N GLY A 105 -10.87 -12.23 10.57
CA GLY A 105 -10.61 -13.44 11.36
C GLY A 105 -9.62 -14.41 10.71
N GLU A 106 -8.79 -13.92 9.78
CA GLU A 106 -7.82 -14.74 9.07
C GLU A 106 -6.64 -15.13 9.96
N ALA A 107 -6.19 -16.37 9.87
CA ALA A 107 -5.01 -16.83 10.62
C ALA A 107 -3.72 -16.25 10.01
N ILE A 108 -2.89 -15.63 10.85
CA ILE A 108 -1.57 -15.14 10.43
C ILE A 108 -0.55 -16.26 10.55
N ASN A 109 0.14 -16.59 9.45
CA ASN A 109 1.23 -17.56 9.47
C ASN A 109 2.56 -16.94 9.95
N THR A 110 3.50 -17.80 10.36
CA THR A 110 4.81 -17.38 10.89
C THR A 110 5.63 -16.54 9.91
N PHE A 111 5.56 -16.83 8.60
CA PHE A 111 6.29 -16.06 7.58
C PHE A 111 5.74 -14.64 7.41
N THR A 112 4.42 -14.48 7.48
CA THR A 112 3.75 -13.17 7.45
C THR A 112 4.15 -12.34 8.66
N ILE A 113 4.24 -12.95 9.86
CA ILE A 113 4.74 -12.28 11.06
C ILE A 113 6.19 -11.84 10.85
N PHE A 114 7.05 -12.74 10.37
CA PHE A 114 8.47 -12.45 10.15
C PHE A 114 8.67 -11.30 9.13
N GLY A 115 7.94 -11.34 8.01
CA GLY A 115 7.95 -10.25 7.02
C GLY A 115 7.48 -8.93 7.61
N GLY A 116 6.41 -8.94 8.40
CA GLY A 116 5.90 -7.76 9.09
C GLY A 116 6.94 -7.15 10.05
N VAL A 117 7.63 -7.98 10.84
CA VAL A 117 8.70 -7.54 11.75
C VAL A 117 9.86 -6.90 10.97
N LEU A 118 10.29 -7.49 9.85
CA LEU A 118 11.34 -6.90 9.02
C LEU A 118 10.96 -5.51 8.50
N ILE A 119 9.71 -5.33 8.06
CA ILE A 119 9.22 -4.03 7.59
C ILE A 119 9.23 -2.99 8.72
N LEU A 120 8.80 -3.37 9.94
CA LEU A 120 8.86 -2.49 11.12
C LEU A 120 10.29 -2.09 11.46
N LEU A 121 11.22 -3.05 11.45
CA LEU A 121 12.63 -2.79 11.75
C LEU A 121 13.26 -1.85 10.72
N ALA A 122 13.04 -2.10 9.43
CA ALA A 122 13.50 -1.21 8.36
C ALA A 122 12.94 0.21 8.56
N SER A 123 11.66 0.33 8.89
CA SER A 123 11.01 1.61 9.14
C SER A 123 11.57 2.34 10.35
N ALA A 124 11.81 1.63 11.45
CA ALA A 124 12.40 2.18 12.66
C ALA A 124 13.82 2.71 12.38
N LEU A 125 14.67 1.93 11.71
CA LEU A 125 16.04 2.33 11.37
C LEU A 125 16.08 3.60 10.51
N THR A 126 15.22 3.68 9.49
CA THR A 126 15.12 4.87 8.62
C THR A 126 14.66 6.12 9.39
N ILE A 127 13.79 5.97 10.39
CA ILE A 127 13.34 7.09 11.23
C ILE A 127 14.45 7.53 12.19
N LEU A 128 15.21 6.58 12.75
CA LEU A 128 16.29 6.84 13.69
C LEU A 128 17.48 7.55 13.02
N GLU A 129 17.84 7.17 11.80
CA GLU A 129 18.88 7.84 11.00
C GLU A 129 18.61 9.36 10.90
N LYS A 130 17.36 9.74 10.60
CA LYS A 130 16.95 11.14 10.48
C LYS A 130 17.13 11.97 11.77
N ARG A 131 17.18 11.32 12.95
CA ARG A 131 17.43 12.04 14.21
C ARG A 131 18.91 12.32 14.48
N SER A 132 19.81 11.67 13.73
CA SER A 132 21.26 11.82 13.91
C SER A 132 21.88 12.94 13.06
N ASP A 133 21.10 13.54 12.15
CA ASP A 133 21.46 14.69 11.29
C ASP A 133 20.79 15.98 11.79
#